data_AF-A0AAU8CJU4-F1
#
_entry.id   AF-A0AAU8CJU4-F1
#
_cell.length_a   1.000
_cell.length_b   1.000
_cell.length_c   1.000
_cell.angle_alpha   90.00
_cell.angle_beta   90.00
_cell.angle_gamma   90.00
#
_symmetry.space_group_name_H-M   'P 1'
#
loop_
_entity.id
_entity.type
_entity.pdbx_description
1 polymer ?
#
loop_
_entity_poly.entity_id
_entity_poly.type
_entity_poly.pdbx_seq_one_letter_code
_entity_poly.pdbx_strand_id
1 'polypeptide(L)'
;MTEWNPRDEMGSLEYLKFKLGKWVEVTTLPDWVNEAHAGYYEGYIEKYGHRPYDVEKVYTGDNLKYKIVYKPGSRQGEVEDEYYTKIK
;
A
#
# COMPACT_ATOMS: atom_id res chain seq x y z
N MET A 1 24.52 21.14 5.40
CA MET A 1 23.27 20.36 5.28
C MET A 1 22.73 20.68 3.90
N THR A 2 22.72 19.71 2.99
CA THR A 2 22.27 19.92 1.60
C THR A 2 20.79 20.25 1.64
N GLU A 3 20.40 21.39 1.07
CA GLU A 3 19.00 21.79 0.97
C GLU A 3 18.24 20.69 0.22
N TRP A 4 17.29 20.07 0.92
CA TRP A 4 16.40 19.08 0.34
C TRP A 4 15.56 19.78 -0.72
N ASN A 5 15.82 19.50 -2.00
CA ASN A 5 15.08 20.04 -3.13
C ASN A 5 14.14 18.95 -3.67
N PRO A 6 12.83 19.02 -3.38
CA PRO A 6 11.86 18.00 -3.77
C PRO A 6 11.82 17.75 -5.28
N ARG A 7 12.25 18.75 -6.07
CA ARG A 7 12.25 18.69 -7.53
C ARG A 7 13.30 17.74 -8.10
N ASP A 8 14.39 17.51 -7.38
CA ASP A 8 15.54 16.75 -7.88
C ASP A 8 15.39 15.23 -7.67
N GLU A 9 14.46 14.80 -6.81
CA GLU A 9 14.17 13.38 -6.52
C GLU A 9 12.74 12.93 -6.89
N MET A 10 11.90 13.83 -7.42
CA MET A 10 10.54 13.47 -7.84
C MET A 10 10.51 12.94 -9.28
N GLY A 11 10.29 11.63 -9.42
CA GLY A 11 9.87 11.05 -10.69
C GLY A 11 8.46 11.53 -11.07
N SER A 12 8.31 12.06 -12.28
CA SER A 12 7.02 12.49 -12.82
C SER A 12 6.20 11.29 -13.30
N LEU A 13 5.18 10.90 -12.51
CA LEU A 13 4.09 10.03 -12.98
C LEU A 13 3.04 10.92 -13.67
N GLU A 14 3.19 11.11 -14.97
CA GLU A 14 2.52 12.15 -15.78
C GLU A 14 0.98 12.15 -15.77
N TYR A 15 0.28 11.21 -15.13
CA TYR A 15 -1.19 11.14 -15.27
C TYR A 15 -2.00 10.64 -14.08
N LEU A 16 -1.55 10.86 -12.83
CA LEU A 16 -2.41 10.61 -11.67
C LEU A 16 -3.11 11.91 -11.23
N LYS A 17 -4.34 12.13 -11.74
CA LYS A 17 -5.26 13.12 -11.14
C LYS A 17 -5.72 12.60 -9.77
N PHE A 18 -4.93 12.84 -8.74
CA PHE A 18 -5.35 12.62 -7.36
C PHE A 18 -6.50 13.59 -7.03
N LYS A 19 -7.72 13.08 -6.89
CA LYS A 19 -8.76 13.85 -6.22
C LYS A 19 -8.36 13.96 -4.75
N LEU A 20 -8.09 15.18 -4.27
CA LEU A 20 -7.68 15.42 -2.89
C LEU A 20 -8.58 14.67 -1.90
N GLY A 21 -7.95 13.96 -0.96
CA GLY A 21 -8.62 13.14 0.05
C GLY A 21 -9.15 11.78 -0.43
N LYS A 22 -8.99 11.41 -1.70
CA LYS A 22 -9.38 10.09 -2.22
C LYS A 22 -8.21 9.13 -2.33
N TRP A 23 -8.51 7.86 -2.12
CA TRP A 23 -7.61 6.75 -2.43
C TRP A 23 -7.59 6.53 -3.95
N VAL A 24 -6.39 6.29 -4.48
CA VAL A 24 -6.17 5.93 -5.87
C VAL A 24 -5.50 4.58 -5.90
N GLU A 25 -6.03 3.67 -6.71
CA GLU A 25 -5.45 2.36 -6.94
C GLU A 25 -4.11 2.49 -7.66
N VAL A 26 -3.13 1.72 -7.22
CA VAL A 26 -1.79 1.69 -7.79
C VAL A 26 -1.36 0.25 -8.03
N THR A 27 -0.46 0.05 -8.98
CA THR A 27 0.06 -1.29 -9.29
C THR A 27 1.16 -1.72 -8.34
N THR A 28 1.82 -0.79 -7.65
CA THR A 28 2.93 -1.06 -6.74
C THR A 28 3.00 -0.05 -5.61
N LEU A 29 3.65 -0.44 -4.51
CA LEU A 29 3.90 0.36 -3.32
C LEU A 29 5.40 0.44 -3.02
N PRO A 30 5.86 1.44 -2.27
CA PRO A 30 7.26 1.52 -1.85
C PRO A 30 7.70 0.27 -1.07
N ASP A 31 8.97 -0.12 -1.22
CA ASP A 31 9.52 -1.36 -0.64
C ASP A 31 9.30 -1.47 0.86
N TRP A 32 9.51 -0.38 1.61
CA TRP A 32 9.27 -0.37 3.06
C TRP A 32 7.82 -0.70 3.45
N VAL A 33 6.85 -0.36 2.60
CA VAL A 33 5.43 -0.70 2.82
C VAL A 33 5.24 -2.19 2.60
N ASN A 34 5.83 -2.74 1.54
CA ASN A 34 5.76 -4.17 1.22
C ASN A 34 6.43 -5.01 2.31
N GLU A 35 7.60 -4.59 2.81
CA GLU A 35 8.32 -5.26 3.90
C GLU A 35 7.52 -5.23 5.21
N ALA A 36 7.01 -4.06 5.61
CA ALA A 36 6.17 -3.94 6.80
C ALA A 36 4.90 -4.79 6.69
N HIS A 37 4.39 -4.93 5.46
CA HIS A 37 3.22 -5.75 5.17
C HIS A 37 3.50 -7.24 5.19
N ALA A 38 4.63 -7.69 4.65
CA ALA A 38 5.06 -9.06 4.72
C ALA A 38 5.16 -9.52 6.20
N GLY A 39 5.76 -8.70 7.06
CA GLY A 39 5.83 -9.00 8.49
C GLY A 39 4.46 -9.07 9.18
N TYR A 40 3.53 -8.17 8.85
CA TYR A 40 2.15 -8.24 9.35
C TYR A 40 1.45 -9.53 8.91
N TYR A 41 1.63 -9.91 7.66
CA TYR A 41 0.99 -11.07 7.05
C TYR A 41 1.50 -12.38 7.64
N GLU A 42 2.82 -12.53 7.77
CA GLU A 42 3.46 -13.67 8.41
C GLU A 42 2.96 -13.85 9.86
N GLY A 43 2.93 -12.76 10.63
CA GLY A 43 2.40 -12.80 12.01
C GLY A 43 0.91 -13.13 12.09
N TYR A 44 0.11 -12.76 11.08
CA TYR A 44 -1.30 -13.13 11.02
C TYR A 44 -1.47 -14.64 10.75
N ILE A 45 -0.72 -15.17 9.78
CA ILE A 45 -0.74 -16.61 9.46
C ILE A 45 -0.27 -17.43 10.66
N GLU A 46 0.81 -17.02 11.32
CA GLU A 46 1.34 -17.71 12.50
C GLU A 46 0.29 -17.76 13.62
N LYS A 47 -0.44 -16.66 13.83
CA LYS A 47 -1.42 -16.56 14.91
C LYS A 47 -2.76 -17.25 14.62
N TYR A 48 -3.22 -17.22 13.37
CA TYR A 48 -4.58 -17.65 13.01
C TYR A 48 -4.63 -18.85 12.06
N GLY A 49 -3.49 -19.29 11.52
CA GLY A 49 -3.37 -20.44 10.63
C GLY A 49 -3.94 -20.23 9.22
N HIS A 50 -4.34 -19.01 8.86
CA HIS A 50 -4.88 -18.66 7.55
C HIS A 50 -4.54 -17.23 7.15
N ARG A 51 -4.70 -16.91 5.87
CA ARG A 51 -4.47 -15.57 5.32
C ARG A 51 -5.60 -14.62 5.76
N PRO A 52 -5.32 -13.35 6.09
CA PRO A 52 -6.36 -12.37 6.37
C PRO A 52 -7.28 -12.19 5.16
N TYR A 53 -8.57 -12.02 5.42
CA TYR A 53 -9.61 -11.88 4.42
C TYR A 53 -10.53 -10.70 4.77
N ASP A 54 -10.85 -9.86 3.79
CA ASP A 54 -11.66 -8.65 3.97
C ASP A 54 -11.09 -7.71 5.05
N VAL A 55 -9.76 -7.63 5.09
CA VAL A 55 -9.00 -6.78 6.01
C VAL A 55 -8.31 -5.69 5.20
N GLU A 56 -8.36 -4.47 5.71
CA GLU A 56 -7.56 -3.36 5.21
C GLU A 56 -6.43 -3.02 6.18
N LYS A 57 -5.27 -2.69 5.63
CA LYS A 57 -4.12 -2.21 6.39
C LYS A 57 -3.61 -0.90 5.80
N VAL A 58 -3.47 0.12 6.65
CA VAL A 58 -3.01 1.45 6.25
C VAL A 58 -1.64 1.74 6.84
N TYR A 59 -0.73 2.23 6.00
CA TYR A 59 0.61 2.68 6.34
C TYR A 59 0.72 4.16 6.07
N THR A 60 1.39 4.90 6.96
CA THR A 60 1.54 6.35 6.85
C THR A 60 3.00 6.69 6.61
N GLY A 61 3.30 7.23 5.44
CA GLY A 61 4.56 7.90 5.16
C GLY A 61 4.47 9.40 5.43
N ASP A 62 5.46 10.14 4.96
CA ASP A 62 5.58 11.58 5.25
C ASP A 62 4.45 12.40 4.58
N ASN A 63 4.25 12.20 3.28
CA ASN A 63 3.29 12.96 2.46
C ASN A 63 2.12 12.09 1.94
N LEU A 64 2.29 10.78 1.93
CA LEU A 64 1.33 9.81 1.41
C LEU A 64 0.92 8.81 2.48
N LYS A 65 -0.32 8.34 2.38
CA LYS A 65 -0.81 7.15 3.06
C LYS A 65 -0.96 6.05 2.02
N TYR A 66 -0.60 4.84 2.40
CA TYR A 66 -0.68 3.64 1.58
C TYR A 66 -1.68 2.68 2.21
N LYS A 67 -2.47 1.98 1.42
CA LYS A 67 -3.46 1.02 1.90
C LYS A 67 -3.36 -0.26 1.08
N ILE A 68 -3.33 -1.38 1.77
CA ILE A 68 -3.43 -2.71 1.19
C ILE A 68 -4.75 -3.32 1.63
N VAL A 69 -5.52 -3.84 0.68
CA VAL A 69 -6.82 -4.48 0.92
C VAL A 69 -6.73 -5.93 0.46
N TYR A 70 -7.07 -6.86 1.35
CA TYR A 70 -7.15 -8.28 1.03
C TYR A 70 -8.56 -8.64 0.59
N LYS A 71 -8.71 -9.10 -0.65
CA LYS A 71 -10.01 -9.51 -1.20
C LYS A 71 -10.03 -11.00 -1.54
N PRO A 72 -11.23 -11.62 -1.59
CA PRO A 72 -11.41 -12.92 -2.24
C PRO A 72 -10.85 -12.85 -3.65
N GLY A 73 -9.94 -13.76 -3.97
CA GLY A 73 -9.53 -13.96 -5.36
C GLY A 73 -10.61 -14.66 -6.17
N SER A 74 -10.36 -14.74 -7.47
CA SER A 74 -11.27 -15.38 -8.44
C SER A 74 -11.46 -16.90 -8.20
N ARG A 75 -10.59 -17.53 -7.42
CA ARG A 75 -10.65 -18.96 -7.06
C ARG A 75 -10.87 -19.17 -5.57
N GLN A 76 -11.51 -20.29 -5.21
CA GLN A 76 -11.76 -20.64 -3.82
C GLN A 76 -10.44 -20.83 -3.06
N GLY A 77 -10.27 -20.06 -1.99
CA GLY A 77 -9.05 -20.06 -1.17
C GLY A 77 -7.94 -19.11 -1.66
N GLU A 78 -8.15 -18.42 -2.78
CA GLU A 78 -7.25 -17.37 -3.25
C GLU A 78 -7.56 -16.04 -2.55
N VAL A 79 -6.52 -15.29 -2.22
CA VAL A 79 -6.61 -13.94 -1.68
C VAL A 79 -5.81 -13.04 -2.62
N GLU A 80 -6.44 -11.99 -3.11
CA GLU A 80 -5.84 -10.97 -3.96
C GLU A 80 -5.58 -9.70 -3.16
N ASP A 81 -4.44 -9.05 -3.44
CA ASP A 81 -4.02 -7.83 -2.79
C ASP A 81 -4.27 -6.64 -3.71
N GLU A 82 -5.02 -5.66 -3.23
CA GLU A 82 -5.20 -4.38 -3.93
C GLU A 82 -4.46 -3.26 -3.20
N TYR A 83 -3.72 -2.47 -3.98
CA TYR A 83 -2.89 -1.41 -3.45
C TYR A 83 -3.48 -0.03 -3.75
N TYR A 84 -3.47 0.83 -2.75
CA TYR A 84 -3.97 2.18 -2.87
C TYR A 84 -3.02 3.18 -2.22
N THR A 85 -3.00 4.39 -2.76
CA THR A 85 -2.30 5.53 -2.14
C THR A 85 -3.19 6.77 -2.09
N LYS A 86 -2.99 7.63 -1.09
CA LYS A 86 -3.63 8.94 -1.00
C LYS A 86 -2.69 9.98 -0.41
N ILE A 87 -2.89 11.23 -0.79
CA ILE A 87 -2.25 12.38 -0.15
C ILE A 87 -2.77 12.50 1.29
N LYS A 88 -1.85 12.77 2.23
CA LYS A 88 -2.10 12.74 3.68
C LYS A 88 -3.14 13.75 4.14
#